data_AF-A0A956C3M3-F1
#
_entry.id   AF-A0A956C3M3-F1
#
_cell.length_a   1.000
_cell.length_b   1.000
_cell.length_c   1.000
_cell.angle_alpha   90.00
_cell.angle_beta   90.00
_cell.angle_gamma   90.00
#
_symmetry.space_group_name_H-M   'P 1'
#
loop_
_entity.id
_entity.type
_entity.pdbx_description
1 polymer ?
#
loop_
_entity_poly.entity_id
_entity_poly.type
_entity_poly.pdbx_seq_one_letter_code
_entity_poly.pdbx_strand_id
1 'polypeptide(L)'
;MADEAPPGSPPRAPASSRRRTAARLACALVLAIASVQHAVLAFGGAPGAGRHAVFVGINAAVALLVARWPRAALAPVLVLTLQQLVSHGADLVRSIRGPGPLDVASLGVVVFFPALTLLLAAERRRGTPARPRRGRAAP
;
A
#
# COMPACT_ATOMS: atom_id res chain seq x y z
N MET A 1 -31.38 -32.45 -1.06
CA MET A 1 -30.26 -32.75 -1.98
C MET A 1 -29.10 -31.88 -1.57
N ALA A 2 -28.10 -32.47 -0.90
CA ALA A 2 -26.86 -31.78 -0.59
C ALA A 2 -26.01 -31.75 -1.86
N ASP A 3 -25.62 -30.56 -2.28
CA ASP A 3 -24.78 -30.30 -3.44
C ASP A 3 -23.34 -30.70 -3.08
N GLU A 4 -23.03 -31.99 -3.21
CA GLU A 4 -21.65 -32.49 -3.09
C GLU A 4 -20.88 -32.05 -4.33
N ALA A 5 -20.07 -31.00 -4.16
CA ALA A 5 -19.18 -30.51 -5.19
C ALA A 5 -18.28 -31.66 -5.73
N PRO A 6 -18.06 -31.73 -7.05
CA PRO A 6 -17.35 -32.85 -7.66
C PRO A 6 -15.92 -33.01 -7.12
N PRO A 7 -15.48 -34.26 -6.87
CA PRO A 7 -14.15 -34.55 -6.36
C PRO A 7 -13.09 -34.04 -7.35
N GLY A 8 -12.20 -33.16 -6.87
CA GLY A 8 -11.11 -32.57 -7.68
C GLY A 8 -11.17 -31.05 -7.85
N SER A 9 -12.20 -30.38 -7.33
CA SER A 9 -12.23 -28.91 -7.36
C SER A 9 -11.14 -28.32 -6.45
N PRO A 10 -10.24 -27.45 -6.95
CA PRO A 10 -9.20 -26.85 -6.13
C PRO A 10 -9.84 -26.05 -4.98
N PRO A 11 -9.24 -26.10 -3.77
CA PRO A 11 -9.79 -25.41 -2.61
C PRO A 11 -9.88 -23.91 -2.89
N ARG A 12 -11.10 -23.35 -2.87
CA ARG A 12 -11.33 -21.91 -3.05
C ARG A 12 -10.64 -21.16 -1.91
N ALA A 13 -9.82 -20.16 -2.26
CA ALA A 13 -9.15 -19.33 -1.27
C ALA A 13 -10.19 -18.67 -0.32
N PRO A 14 -9.92 -18.60 1.00
CA PRO A 14 -10.85 -18.05 1.98
C PRO A 14 -11.19 -16.60 1.63
N ALA A 15 -12.45 -16.17 1.79
CA ALA A 15 -12.94 -14.86 1.35
C ALA A 15 -12.09 -13.66 1.84
N SER A 16 -11.48 -13.77 3.03
CA SER A 16 -10.58 -12.73 3.58
C SER A 16 -9.27 -12.55 2.80
N SER A 17 -8.78 -13.59 2.13
CA SER A 17 -7.58 -13.51 1.27
C SER A 17 -7.87 -12.74 -0.02
N ARG A 18 -9.02 -13.01 -0.65
CA ARG A 18 -9.47 -12.32 -1.87
C ARG A 18 -9.69 -10.84 -1.63
N ARG A 19 -10.35 -10.47 -0.52
CA ARG A 19 -10.56 -9.05 -0.14
C ARG A 19 -9.25 -8.29 0.06
N ARG A 20 -8.24 -8.90 0.72
CA ARG A 20 -6.92 -8.27 0.91
C ARG A 20 -6.16 -8.10 -0.39
N THR A 21 -6.14 -9.13 -1.25
CA THR A 21 -5.57 -9.02 -2.59
C THR A 21 -6.23 -7.90 -3.39
N ALA A 22 -7.56 -7.83 -3.40
CA ALA A 22 -8.29 -6.76 -4.08
C ALA A 22 -7.93 -5.38 -3.51
N ALA A 23 -7.93 -5.21 -2.19
CA ALA A 23 -7.53 -3.95 -1.54
C ALA A 23 -6.10 -3.55 -1.89
N ARG A 24 -5.17 -4.50 -1.88
CA ARG A 24 -3.77 -4.27 -2.25
C ARG A 24 -3.63 -3.85 -3.71
N LEU A 25 -4.35 -4.50 -4.62
CA LEU A 25 -4.35 -4.13 -6.04
C LEU A 25 -4.99 -2.75 -6.26
N ALA A 26 -6.04 -2.41 -5.51
CA ALA A 26 -6.61 -1.07 -5.52
C ALA A 26 -5.60 -0.02 -5.04
N CYS A 27 -4.83 -0.29 -3.98
CA CYS A 27 -3.75 0.60 -3.54
C CYS A 27 -2.65 0.74 -4.59
N ALA A 28 -2.27 -0.35 -5.28
CA ALA A 28 -1.31 -0.30 -6.38
C ALA A 28 -1.82 0.58 -7.54
N LEU A 29 -3.12 0.50 -7.86
CA LEU A 29 -3.75 1.35 -8.86
C LEU A 29 -3.75 2.83 -8.45
N VAL A 30 -4.05 3.16 -7.19
CA VAL A 30 -3.97 4.53 -6.68
C VAL A 30 -2.56 5.10 -6.84
N LEU A 31 -1.53 4.32 -6.52
CA LEU A 31 -0.13 4.72 -6.72
C LEU A 31 0.20 4.92 -8.20
N ALA A 32 -0.30 4.06 -9.09
CA ALA A 32 -0.12 4.22 -10.53
C ALA A 32 -0.78 5.52 -11.04
N ILE A 33 -1.98 5.85 -10.56
CA ILE A 33 -2.65 7.12 -10.89
C ILE A 33 -1.84 8.32 -10.37
N ALA A 34 -1.34 8.26 -9.12
CA ALA A 34 -0.49 9.31 -8.55
C ALA A 34 0.81 9.49 -9.37
N SER A 35 1.39 8.40 -9.88
CA SER A 35 2.53 8.45 -10.79
C SER A 35 2.19 9.21 -12.07
N VAL A 36 1.02 8.97 -12.67
CA VAL A 36 0.57 9.69 -13.87
C VAL A 36 0.33 11.16 -13.56
N GLN A 37 -0.30 11.49 -12.44
CA GLN A 37 -0.51 12.89 -12.02
C GLN A 37 0.83 13.63 -11.86
N HIS A 38 1.82 12.99 -11.24
CA HIS A 38 3.16 13.59 -11.15
C HIS A 38 3.86 13.71 -12.50
N ALA A 39 3.63 12.81 -13.44
CA ALA A 39 4.17 12.93 -14.80
C ALA A 39 3.56 14.15 -15.50
N VAL A 40 2.24 14.35 -15.40
CA VAL A 40 1.57 15.54 -15.93
C VAL A 40 2.17 16.83 -15.34
N LEU A 41 2.43 16.87 -14.02
CA LEU A 41 3.06 18.03 -13.38
C LEU A 41 4.53 18.24 -13.83
N ALA A 42 5.30 17.16 -13.94
CA ALA A 42 6.70 17.21 -14.36
C ALA A 42 6.85 17.72 -15.81
N PHE A 43 6.05 17.18 -16.73
CA PHE A 43 6.11 17.54 -18.15
C PHE A 43 5.31 18.80 -18.49
N GLY A 44 4.38 19.21 -17.62
CA GLY A 44 3.61 20.45 -17.75
C GLY A 44 4.34 21.72 -17.26
N GLY A 45 5.59 21.60 -16.81
CA GLY A 45 6.40 22.75 -16.38
C GLY A 45 6.05 23.29 -15.00
N ALA A 46 5.42 22.47 -14.13
CA ALA A 46 5.14 22.89 -12.76
C ALA A 46 6.44 23.21 -12.00
N PRO A 47 6.41 24.18 -11.04
CA PRO A 47 7.54 24.43 -10.16
C PRO A 47 8.04 23.15 -9.50
N GLY A 48 9.35 22.90 -9.56
CA GLY A 48 9.92 21.66 -9.01
C GLY A 48 9.70 20.42 -9.88
N ALA A 49 9.62 20.56 -11.21
CA ALA A 49 9.50 19.45 -12.16
C ALA A 49 10.42 18.25 -11.87
N GLY A 50 11.67 18.49 -11.43
CA GLY A 50 12.58 17.43 -11.02
C GLY A 50 12.07 16.59 -9.83
N ARG A 51 11.46 17.23 -8.83
CA ARG A 51 10.81 16.54 -7.70
C ARG A 51 9.62 15.70 -8.18
N HIS A 52 8.84 16.22 -9.12
CA HIS A 52 7.73 15.48 -9.70
C HIS A 52 8.22 14.26 -10.49
N ALA A 53 9.27 14.39 -11.29
CA ALA A 53 9.88 13.26 -12.00
C ALA A 53 10.37 12.15 -11.05
N VAL A 54 10.98 12.52 -9.91
CA VAL A 54 11.36 11.56 -8.86
C VAL A 54 10.12 10.84 -8.31
N PHE A 55 9.02 11.55 -8.05
CA PHE A 55 7.79 10.93 -7.58
C PHE A 55 7.10 10.04 -8.62
N VAL A 56 7.26 10.28 -9.92
CA VAL A 56 6.83 9.33 -10.95
C VAL A 56 7.53 7.99 -10.74
N GLY A 57 8.86 8.00 -10.68
CA GLY A 57 9.66 6.79 -10.49
C GLY A 57 9.32 6.05 -9.20
N ILE A 58 9.23 6.77 -8.08
CA ILE A 58 8.89 6.19 -6.77
C ILE A 58 7.50 5.55 -6.80
N ASN A 59 6.47 6.27 -7.26
CA ASN A 59 5.10 5.76 -7.24
C ASN A 59 4.93 4.55 -8.17
N ALA A 60 5.51 4.59 -9.37
CA ALA A 60 5.48 3.46 -10.30
C ALA A 60 6.20 2.23 -9.71
N ALA A 61 7.39 2.41 -9.14
CA ALA A 61 8.16 1.32 -8.52
C ALA A 61 7.41 0.69 -7.35
N VAL A 62 6.81 1.52 -6.49
CA VAL A 62 6.05 1.03 -5.32
C VAL A 62 4.74 0.39 -5.75
N ALA A 63 4.04 0.91 -6.75
CA ALA A 63 2.85 0.27 -7.32
C ALA A 63 3.18 -1.15 -7.79
N LEU A 64 4.25 -1.32 -8.55
CA LEU A 64 4.72 -2.62 -9.02
C LEU A 64 5.11 -3.54 -7.85
N LEU A 65 5.86 -3.02 -6.88
CA LEU A 65 6.31 -3.78 -5.72
C LEU A 65 5.14 -4.25 -4.85
N VAL A 66 4.17 -3.38 -4.60
CA VAL A 66 2.93 -3.69 -3.88
C VAL A 66 2.11 -4.73 -4.64
N ALA A 67 2.01 -4.64 -5.97
CA ALA A 67 1.26 -5.58 -6.79
C ALA A 67 1.91 -6.97 -6.88
N ARG A 68 3.24 -7.04 -6.99
CA ARG A 68 3.95 -8.29 -7.32
C ARG A 68 4.63 -8.95 -6.12
N TRP A 69 5.19 -8.17 -5.21
CA TRP A 69 5.99 -8.66 -4.07
C TRP A 69 5.60 -7.99 -2.75
N PRO A 70 4.37 -8.22 -2.24
CA PRO A 70 3.85 -7.55 -1.05
C PRO A 70 4.75 -7.66 0.20
N ARG A 71 5.48 -8.78 0.33
CA ARG A 71 6.39 -8.99 1.47
C ARG A 71 7.61 -8.07 1.42
N ALA A 72 8.13 -7.81 0.23
CA ALA A 72 9.23 -6.88 0.01
C ALA A 72 8.75 -5.42 0.04
N ALA A 73 7.49 -5.16 -0.32
CA ALA A 73 6.89 -3.83 -0.35
C ALA A 73 6.82 -3.13 1.02
N LEU A 74 6.74 -3.88 2.12
CA LEU A 74 6.49 -3.30 3.44
C LEU A 74 7.56 -2.28 3.87
N ALA A 75 8.85 -2.60 3.70
CA ALA A 75 9.92 -1.71 4.13
C ALA A 75 9.95 -0.37 3.37
N PRO A 76 9.96 -0.33 2.03
CA PRO A 76 9.93 0.95 1.30
C PRO A 76 8.62 1.72 1.53
N VAL A 77 7.48 1.04 1.64
CA VAL A 77 6.20 1.69 1.96
C VAL A 77 6.22 2.31 3.36
N LEU A 78 6.86 1.67 4.35
CA LEU A 78 7.02 2.24 5.69
C LEU A 78 7.88 3.51 5.64
N VAL A 79 9.01 3.49 4.93
CA VAL A 79 9.87 4.67 4.76
C VAL A 79 9.10 5.81 4.09
N LEU A 80 8.37 5.51 3.01
CA LEU A 80 7.53 6.50 2.35
C LEU A 80 6.43 7.01 3.27
N THR A 81 5.79 6.16 4.06
CA THR A 81 4.78 6.59 5.03
C THR A 81 5.36 7.62 6.00
N LEU A 82 6.55 7.37 6.55
CA LEU A 82 7.20 8.33 7.45
C LEU A 82 7.52 9.66 6.74
N GLN A 83 8.08 9.59 5.53
CA GLN A 83 8.36 10.78 4.73
C GLN A 83 7.09 11.59 4.43
N GLN A 84 6.01 10.92 4.04
CA GLN A 84 4.75 11.54 3.66
C GLN A 84 4.02 12.14 4.87
N LEU A 85 4.09 11.50 6.03
CA LEU A 85 3.58 12.06 7.28
C LEU A 85 4.31 13.34 7.68
N VAL A 86 5.63 13.43 7.48
CA VAL A 86 6.39 14.67 7.76
C VAL A 86 6.02 15.77 6.77
N SER A 87 6.05 15.46 5.46
CA SER A 87 5.78 16.47 4.42
C SER A 87 4.32 16.93 4.46
N HIS A 88 3.38 16.02 4.22
CA HIS A 88 1.96 16.36 4.10
C HIS A 88 1.28 16.52 5.46
N GLY A 89 1.79 15.93 6.54
CA GLY A 89 1.25 16.19 7.88
C GLY A 89 1.47 17.64 8.30
N ALA A 90 2.63 18.23 7.98
CA ALA A 90 2.89 19.64 8.25
C ALA A 90 1.99 20.55 7.39
N ASP A 91 1.80 20.25 6.11
CA ASP A 91 0.89 20.97 5.22
C ASP A 91 -0.57 20.88 5.71
N LEU A 92 -1.02 19.68 6.09
CA LEU A 92 -2.36 19.44 6.62
C LEU A 92 -2.60 20.22 7.91
N VAL A 93 -1.67 20.16 8.88
CA VAL A 93 -1.79 20.92 10.14
C VAL A 93 -1.84 22.42 9.87
N ARG A 94 -1.04 22.93 8.93
CA ARG A 94 -1.11 24.33 8.50
C ARG A 94 -2.47 24.67 7.89
N SER A 95 -3.02 23.81 7.05
CA SER A 95 -4.34 24.03 6.43
C SER A 95 -5.48 24.02 7.45
N ILE A 96 -5.42 23.15 8.47
CA ILE A 96 -6.43 23.07 9.54
C ILE A 96 -6.42 24.33 10.43
N ARG A 97 -5.23 24.89 10.69
CA ARG A 97 -5.07 26.07 11.55
C ARG A 97 -5.21 27.39 10.79
N GLY A 98 -5.12 27.36 9.47
CA GLY A 98 -5.19 28.54 8.61
C GLY A 98 -6.63 28.94 8.28
N PRO A 99 -6.83 30.16 7.75
CA PRO A 99 -8.14 30.63 7.30
C PRO A 99 -8.59 30.03 5.95
N GLY A 100 -7.74 29.21 5.32
CA GLY A 100 -7.97 28.64 4.00
C GLY A 100 -8.77 27.32 4.03
N PRO A 101 -9.15 26.81 2.85
CA PRO A 101 -9.77 25.49 2.76
C PRO A 101 -8.81 24.39 3.23
N LEU A 102 -9.39 23.28 3.70
CA LEU A 102 -8.63 22.10 4.09
C LEU A 102 -7.86 21.52 2.90
N ASP A 103 -6.58 21.20 3.09
CA ASP A 103 -5.78 20.52 2.08
C ASP A 103 -6.17 19.04 2.01
N VAL A 104 -7.17 18.75 1.17
CA VAL A 104 -7.69 17.39 0.96
C VAL A 104 -6.66 16.44 0.35
N ALA A 105 -5.68 16.94 -0.41
CA ALA A 105 -4.62 16.12 -0.97
C ALA A 105 -3.69 15.63 0.14
N SER A 106 -3.26 16.54 1.02
CA SER A 106 -2.46 16.19 2.19
C SER A 106 -3.20 15.27 3.15
N LEU A 107 -4.51 15.48 3.37
CA LEU A 107 -5.34 14.54 4.13
C LEU A 107 -5.34 13.14 3.51
N GLY A 108 -5.57 13.05 2.19
CA GLY A 108 -5.58 11.79 1.47
C GLY A 108 -4.26 11.03 1.61
N VAL A 109 -3.13 11.72 1.45
CA VAL A 109 -1.79 11.15 1.59
C VAL A 109 -1.53 10.65 3.03
N VAL A 110 -1.86 11.47 4.03
CA VAL A 110 -1.67 11.15 5.46
C VAL A 110 -2.53 9.97 5.89
N VAL A 111 -3.67 9.71 5.26
CA VAL A 111 -4.50 8.53 5.54
C VAL A 111 -4.06 7.30 4.73
N PHE A 112 -3.79 7.48 3.44
CA PHE A 112 -3.52 6.40 2.51
C PHE A 112 -2.26 5.59 2.87
N PHE A 113 -1.14 6.27 3.12
CA PHE A 113 0.14 5.59 3.35
C PHE A 113 0.16 4.77 4.65
N PRO A 114 -0.34 5.28 5.80
CA PRO A 114 -0.51 4.46 6.99
C PRO A 114 -1.44 3.26 6.77
N ALA A 115 -2.57 3.44 6.08
CA ALA A 115 -3.50 2.35 5.79
C ALA A 115 -2.84 1.26 4.93
N LEU A 116 -2.10 1.63 3.88
CA LEU A 116 -1.35 0.71 3.05
C LEU A 116 -0.27 -0.04 3.85
N THR A 117 0.45 0.66 4.73
CA THR A 117 1.44 0.03 5.63
C THR A 117 0.81 -1.02 6.53
N LEU A 118 -0.32 -0.69 7.14
CA LEU A 118 -1.07 -1.62 8.01
C LEU A 118 -1.58 -2.83 7.23
N LEU A 119 -2.08 -2.63 6.00
CA LEU A 119 -2.49 -3.71 5.12
C LEU A 119 -1.33 -4.68 4.84
N LEU A 120 -0.18 -4.18 4.42
CA LEU A 120 1.01 -5.00 4.14
C LEU A 120 1.56 -5.70 5.39
N ALA A 121 1.53 -5.03 6.54
CA ALA A 121 1.92 -5.61 7.81
C ALA A 121 0.99 -6.78 8.22
N ALA A 122 -0.32 -6.62 8.02
CA ALA A 122 -1.31 -7.66 8.29
C ALA A 122 -1.15 -8.88 7.36
N GLU A 123 -0.81 -8.65 6.08
CA GLU A 123 -0.48 -9.74 5.14
C GLU A 123 0.79 -10.49 5.57
N ARG A 124 1.84 -9.77 5.97
CA ARG A 124 3.12 -10.38 6.41
C ARG A 124 2.94 -11.27 7.64
N ARG A 125 2.16 -10.85 8.63
CA ARG A 125 1.94 -11.60 9.88
C ARG A 125 1.26 -12.96 9.66
N ARG A 126 0.43 -13.10 8.62
CA ARG A 126 -0.27 -14.36 8.30
C ARG A 126 0.57 -15.36 7.50
N GLY A 127 1.65 -14.88 6.88
CA GLY A 127 2.51 -15.68 6.03
C GLY A 127 3.70 -16.32 6.76
N THR A 128 3.78 -16.23 8.08
CA THR A 128 4.82 -16.89 8.88
C THR A 128 4.27 -18.25 9.34
N PRO A 129 4.71 -19.38 8.76
CA PRO A 129 4.32 -20.69 9.29
C PRO A 129 4.76 -20.80 10.74
N ALA A 130 3.87 -21.31 11.60
CA ALA A 130 4.23 -21.66 12.98
C ALA A 130 5.45 -22.60 12.92
N ARG A 131 6.55 -22.22 13.57
CA ARG A 131 7.76 -23.04 13.66
C ARG A 131 7.31 -24.42 14.14
N PRO A 132 7.65 -25.53 13.44
CA PRO A 132 7.30 -26.85 13.92
C PRO A 132 7.80 -26.96 15.34
N ARG A 133 6.88 -27.22 16.28
CA ARG A 133 7.22 -27.55 17.67
C ARG A 133 8.16 -28.74 17.53
N ARG A 134 9.47 -28.52 17.74
CA ARG A 134 10.44 -29.63 17.75
C ARG A 134 9.91 -30.62 18.76
N GLY A 135 9.49 -31.79 18.28
CA GLY A 135 9.02 -32.86 19.12
C GLY A 135 10.07 -33.10 20.19
N ARG A 136 9.63 -33.04 21.45
CA ARG A 136 10.35 -33.61 22.57
C ARG A 136 10.60 -35.06 22.18
N ALA A 137 11.84 -35.45 21.91
CA ALA A 137 12.21 -36.85 21.96
C ALA A 137 11.93 -37.30 23.40
N ALA A 138 10.94 -38.18 23.56
CA ALA A 138 10.76 -38.89 24.82
C ALA A 138 11.85 -39.98 24.89
N PRO A 139 12.55 -40.13 26.03
CA PRO A 139 13.48 -41.23 26.26
C PRO A 139 12.78 -42.58 26.35
#